data_AF-A0A059B4T8-F1
#
_entry.id   AF-A0A059B4T8-F1
#
_cell.length_a   1.000
_cell.length_b   1.000
_cell.length_c   1.000
_cell.angle_alpha   90.00
_cell.angle_beta   90.00
_cell.angle_gamma   90.00
#
_symmetry.space_group_name_H-M   'P 1'
#
loop_
_entity.id
_entity.type
_entity.pdbx_description
1 polymer ?
#
loop_
_entity_poly.entity_id
_entity_poly.type
_entity_poly.pdbx_seq_one_letter_code
_entity_poly.pdbx_strand_id
1 'polypeptide(L)' 'MSERKSEIEKFDRSNNFVLWSVKMRALLTTQSLVKAPDGEDELPIIMKASERVELMEKAKSIILLNLTDEVLI' A
#
# COMPACT_ATOMS: atom_id res chain seq x y z
N MET A 1 19.15 14.09 2.61
CA MET A 1 18.52 12.76 2.63
C MET A 1 17.23 12.87 1.85
N SER A 2 17.26 12.63 0.54
CA SER A 2 16.04 12.63 -0.27
C SER A 2 15.33 11.31 0.03
N GLU A 3 14.32 11.36 0.90
CA GLU A 3 13.32 10.31 0.96
C GLU A 3 12.77 10.18 -0.46
N ARG A 4 13.20 9.16 -1.21
CA ARG A 4 12.45 8.71 -2.37
C ARG A 4 11.18 8.07 -1.82
N LYS A 5 10.26 8.89 -1.31
CA LYS A 5 8.85 8.52 -1.21
C LYS A 5 8.50 8.10 -2.62
N SER A 6 8.15 6.84 -2.80
CA SER A 6 7.53 6.37 -4.02
C SER A 6 6.19 7.10 -4.14
N GLU A 7 6.26 8.34 -4.60
CA GLU A 7 5.12 9.23 -4.81
C GLU A 7 4.39 8.72 -6.04
N ILE A 8 3.32 7.98 -5.77
CA ILE A 8 2.30 7.77 -6.78
C ILE A 8 1.47 9.04 -6.81
N GLU A 9 1.09 9.46 -8.02
CA GLU A 9 0.11 10.52 -8.18
C GLU A 9 -1.20 10.15 -7.46
N LYS A 10 -1.80 11.12 -6.77
CA LYS A 10 -3.07 10.91 -6.11
C LYS A 10 -4.16 10.59 -7.13
N PHE A 11 -5.08 9.71 -6.77
CA PHE A 11 -6.24 9.45 -7.60
C PHE A 11 -7.27 10.55 -7.41
N ASP A 12 -7.67 11.17 -8.52
CA ASP A 12 -8.54 12.34 -8.60
C ASP A 12 -9.75 12.13 -9.52
N ARG A 13 -10.04 10.87 -9.91
CA ARG A 13 -11.05 10.46 -10.90
C ARG A 13 -10.76 10.84 -12.36
N SER A 14 -9.85 11.78 -12.62
CA SER A 14 -9.36 12.12 -13.97
C SER A 14 -8.33 11.11 -14.47
N ASN A 15 -7.55 10.56 -13.55
CA ASN A 15 -6.55 9.55 -13.83
C ASN A 15 -7.15 8.17 -14.15
N ASN A 16 -6.44 7.37 -14.96
CA ASN A 16 -6.86 6.00 -15.25
C ASN A 16 -6.78 5.14 -13.98
N PHE A 17 -7.94 4.74 -13.47
CA PHE A 17 -8.05 3.95 -12.24
C PHE A 17 -7.30 2.61 -12.32
N VAL A 18 -7.32 1.93 -13.47
CA VAL A 18 -6.64 0.64 -13.64
C VAL A 18 -5.14 0.82 -13.46
N LEU A 19 -4.55 1.80 -14.14
CA LEU A 19 -3.13 2.11 -14.03
C LEU A 19 -2.75 2.56 -12.61
N TRP A 20 -3.56 3.43 -12.00
CA TRP A 20 -3.36 3.86 -10.62
C TRP A 20 -3.40 2.69 -9.64
N SER A 21 -4.38 1.78 -9.79
CA SER A 21 -4.51 0.60 -8.93
C SER A 21 -3.33 -0.35 -9.02
N VAL A 22 -2.73 -0.50 -10.22
CA VAL A 22 -1.52 -1.32 -10.42
C VAL A 22 -0.34 -0.68 -9.69
N LYS A 23 -0.15 0.63 -9.83
CA LYS A 23 0.91 1.36 -9.10
C LYS A 23 0.70 1.30 -7.59
N MET A 24 -0.54 1.44 -7.12
CA MET A 24 -0.89 1.36 -5.71
C MET A 24 -0.62 -0.03 -5.13
N ARG A 25 -0.98 -1.10 -5.85
CA ARG A 25 -0.62 -2.47 -5.45
C ARG A 25 0.89 -2.63 -5.36
N ALA A 26 1.65 -2.15 -6.34
CA ALA A 26 3.10 -2.21 -6.30
C ALA A 26 3.69 -1.45 -5.09
N LEU A 27 3.16 -0.27 -4.75
CA LEU A 27 3.54 0.49 -3.56
C LEU A 27 3.22 -0.25 -2.26
N LEU A 28 2.02 -0.82 -2.15
CA LEU A 28 1.61 -1.57 -0.97
C LEU A 28 2.47 -2.82 -0.79
N THR A 29 2.78 -3.52 -1.88
CA THR A 29 3.72 -4.65 -1.88
C THR A 29 5.12 -4.19 -1.47
N THR A 30 5.68 -3.11 -2.03
CA THR A 30 7.02 -2.67 -1.64
C THR A 30 7.09 -2.17 -0.19
N GLN A 31 6.03 -1.52 0.32
CA GLN A 31 5.96 -1.05 1.70
C GLN A 31 5.63 -2.16 2.72
N SER A 32 4.95 -3.23 2.30
CA SER A 32 4.68 -4.41 3.13
C SER A 32 5.84 -5.42 3.09
N LEU A 33 6.57 -5.50 1.97
CA LEU A 33 7.72 -6.39 1.77
C LEU A 33 8.95 -5.99 2.60
N VAL A 34 9.02 -4.77 3.16
CA VAL A 34 10.06 -4.41 4.14
C VAL A 34 10.00 -5.27 5.42
N LYS A 35 8.95 -6.08 5.60
CA LYS A 35 8.84 -7.07 6.70
C LYS A 35 8.84 -8.53 6.24
N ALA A 36 9.06 -8.86 4.96
CA ALA A 36 9.28 -10.26 4.58
C ALA A 36 10.75 -10.60 4.90
N PRO A 37 11.02 -11.45 5.91
CA PRO A 37 12.37 -11.98 6.09
C PRO A 37 12.69 -12.80 4.85
N ASP A 38 13.93 -12.70 4.38
CA ASP A 38 14.50 -13.54 3.33
C ASP A 38 14.08 -15.01 3.53
N GLY A 39 13.28 -15.54 2.61
CA GLY A 39 12.78 -16.92 2.69
C GLY A 39 11.50 -17.13 1.90
N GLU A 40 11.65 -17.37 0.60
CA GLU A 40 10.67 -18.14 -0.17
C GLU A 40 10.43 -19.47 0.56
N ASP A 41 9.27 -19.62 1.19
CA ASP A 41 8.47 -20.87 1.28
C ASP A 41 7.39 -20.83 2.36
N GLU A 42 7.37 -19.83 3.24
CA GLU A 42 6.30 -19.66 4.22
C GLU A 42 5.67 -18.26 4.11
N LEU A 43 4.68 -18.13 3.23
CA LEU A 43 3.61 -17.17 3.49
C LEU A 43 3.19 -17.31 4.96
N PRO A 44 2.94 -16.21 5.70
CA PRO A 44 2.81 -16.28 7.15
C PRO A 44 1.48 -16.93 7.54
N ILE A 45 1.45 -18.26 7.52
CA ILE A 45 0.37 -19.09 8.07
C ILE A 45 0.24 -18.81 9.59
N ILE A 46 1.24 -18.15 10.19
CA ILE A 46 1.24 -17.71 11.60
C ILE A 46 1.45 -16.18 11.74
N MET A 47 0.89 -15.34 10.88
CA MET A 47 0.71 -13.94 11.28
C MET A 47 -0.36 -13.88 12.38
N LYS A 48 -0.08 -13.18 13.49
CA LYS A 48 -1.08 -13.01 14.55
C LYS A 48 -2.23 -12.16 14.04
N ALA A 49 -3.44 -12.36 14.59
CA ALA A 49 -4.60 -11.57 14.20
C ALA A 49 -4.36 -10.06 14.34
N SER A 50 -3.63 -9.65 15.39
CA SER A 50 -3.23 -8.25 15.60
C SER A 50 -2.34 -7.71 14.48
N GLU A 51 -1.35 -8.49 14.01
CA GLU A 51 -0.44 -8.08 12.94
C GLU A 51 -1.16 -7.95 11.60
N ARG A 52 -2.16 -8.81 11.35
CA ARG A 52 -3.03 -8.68 10.16
C ARG A 52 -3.86 -7.42 10.21
N VAL A 53 -4.44 -7.09 11.38
CA VAL A 53 -5.22 -5.87 11.57
C VAL A 53 -4.32 -4.64 11.36
N GLU A 54 -3.12 -4.63 11.93
CA GLU A 54 -2.16 -3.53 11.73
C GLU A 54 -1.76 -3.36 10.26
N LEU A 55 -1.49 -4.45 9.54
CA LEU A 55 -1.20 -4.37 8.10
C LEU A 55 -2.39 -3.86 7.29
N MET A 56 -3.61 -4.29 7.64
CA MET A 56 -4.83 -3.80 6.99
C MET A 56 -5.05 -2.32 7.25
N GLU A 57 -4.90 -1.85 8.49
CA GLU A 57 -5.02 -0.42 8.81
C GLU A 57 -3.95 0.40 8.11
N LYS A 58 -2.69 -0.08 8.07
CA LYS A 58 -1.61 0.59 7.33
C LYS A 58 -1.92 0.67 5.83
N ALA A 59 -2.41 -0.41 5.23
CA ALA A 59 -2.79 -0.41 3.81
C ALA A 59 -3.94 0.57 3.53
N LYS A 60 -4.96 0.62 4.40
CA LYS A 60 -6.05 1.59 4.31
C LYS A 60 -5.53 3.03 4.41
N SER A 61 -4.65 3.32 5.37
CA SER A 61 -4.06 4.66 5.51
C SER A 61 -3.26 5.06 4.27
N ILE A 62 -2.48 4.15 3.69
CA ILE A 62 -1.71 4.43 2.47
C ILE A 62 -2.65 4.73 1.29
N ILE A 63 -3.70 3.92 1.11
CA ILE A 63 -4.69 4.16 0.06
C ILE A 63 -5.31 5.55 0.27
N LEU A 64 -5.78 5.85 1.48
CA LEU A 64 -6.41 7.11 1.84
C LEU A 64 -5.51 8.33 1.54
N LEU A 65 -4.23 8.25 1.90
CA LEU A 65 -3.26 9.32 1.68
C LEU A 65 -2.97 9.58 0.18
N ASN A 66 -3.28 8.62 -0.68
CA ASN A 66 -3.09 8.70 -2.12
C ASN A 66 -4.40 8.94 -2.89
N LEU A 67 -5.49 9.25 -2.20
CA LEU A 67 -6.72 9.78 -2.81
C LEU A 67 -6.72 11.30 -2.66
N THR A 68 -7.38 12.00 -3.59
CA THR A 68 -7.70 13.43 -3.40
C THR A 68 -8.92 13.60 -2.52
N ASP A 69 -9.05 14.77 -1.88
CA ASP A 69 -10.19 15.07 -1.02
C ASP A 69 -11.53 14.96 -1.78
N GLU A 70 -11.55 15.32 -3.07
CA GLU A 70 -12.71 15.17 -3.95
C GLU A 70 -13.17 13.73 -4.15
N VAL A 71 -12.27 12.75 -4.00
CA VAL A 71 -12.62 11.32 -4.02
C VAL A 71 -13.20 10.86 -2.70
N LEU A 72 -12.85 11.52 -1.58
CA LEU A 72 -13.23 11.16 -0.21
C LEU A 72 -14.58 11.72 0.22
N ILE A 73 -15.16 12.65 -0.55
CA ILE A 73 -16.48 13.26 -0.36
C ILE A 73 -17.58 12.37 -0.96
#